data_AF-A0A3S4FB81-F1
#
_entry.id   AF-A0A3S4FB81-F1
#
_cell.length_a   1.000
_cell.length_b   1.000
_cell.length_c   1.000
_cell.angle_alpha   90.00
_cell.angle_beta   90.00
_cell.angle_gamma   90.00
#
_symmetry.space_group_name_H-M   'P 1'
#
loop_
_entity.id
_entity.type
_entity.pdbx_description
1 polymer ?
#
loop_
_entity_poly.entity_id
_entity_poly.type
_entity_poly.pdbx_seq_one_letter_code
_entity_poly.pdbx_strand_id
1 'polypeptide(L)'
;MERLPTTPHDAVFRQMLMQKEVARDFLAIHLPEDFLAICDLDSLKLESGSFVEDNLRSRYSDILYSLHTQHGPGYVYALIEHQSKSDRLMAFRLMRYAIAAMQRHLDAGHDTLPLVVPILFYHGPESPWPYSLNWHNMFVKPDMAKALYSHEFALVDLTTMPDNQLLQHRRIAMLELLQKHIRQRDLSELLDPLSRF
;
A
#
# COMPACT_ATOMS: atom_id res chain seq x y z
N MET A 1 -2.35 -29.70 -8.71
CA MET A 1 -1.18 -30.49 -8.28
C MET A 1 -0.05 -29.96 -9.14
N GLU A 2 0.84 -29.10 -8.64
CA GLU A 2 1.99 -29.47 -7.80
C GLU A 2 2.23 -28.44 -6.67
N ARG A 3 2.45 -28.98 -5.46
CA ARG A 3 2.94 -28.26 -4.29
C ARG A 3 4.47 -28.24 -4.39
N LEU A 4 5.08 -27.06 -4.51
CA LEU A 4 6.51 -26.92 -4.20
C LEU A 4 6.66 -26.80 -2.68
N PRO A 5 7.66 -27.46 -2.07
CA PRO A 5 7.75 -27.57 -0.62
C PRO A 5 8.09 -26.20 0.00
N THR A 6 7.29 -25.78 0.96
CA THR A 6 7.71 -24.81 2.00
C THR A 6 9.03 -25.31 2.58
N THR A 7 10.07 -24.49 2.61
CA THR A 7 11.29 -24.93 3.31
C THR A 7 10.91 -25.18 4.79
N PRO A 8 11.51 -26.16 5.47
CA PRO A 8 11.16 -26.46 6.86
C PRO A 8 11.22 -25.23 7.77
N HIS A 9 12.13 -24.29 7.49
CA HIS A 9 12.26 -23.02 8.18
C HIS A 9 11.03 -22.12 7.99
N ASP A 10 10.52 -21.96 6.76
CA ASP A 10 9.31 -21.17 6.49
C ASP A 10 8.09 -21.74 7.24
N ALA A 11 7.97 -23.08 7.27
CA ALA A 11 6.88 -23.76 7.95
C ALA A 11 6.93 -23.56 9.48
N VAL A 12 8.12 -23.70 10.09
CA VAL A 12 8.31 -23.48 11.53
C VAL A 12 8.05 -22.02 11.89
N PHE A 13 8.61 -21.07 11.14
CA PHE A 13 8.40 -19.65 11.35
C PHE A 13 6.91 -19.32 11.36
N ARG A 14 6.19 -19.78 10.33
CA ARG A 14 4.76 -19.54 10.20
C ARG A 14 3.98 -20.17 11.36
N GLN A 15 4.25 -21.43 11.70
CA GLN A 15 3.55 -22.13 12.76
C GLN A 15 3.74 -21.45 14.13
N MET A 16 4.95 -20.95 14.40
CA MET A 16 5.24 -20.23 15.63
C MET A 16 4.52 -18.88 15.68
N LEU A 17 4.62 -18.06 14.63
CA LEU A 17 3.97 -16.75 14.60
C LEU A 17 2.46 -16.80 14.42
N MET A 18 1.85 -17.93 14.08
CA MET A 18 0.40 -18.11 14.18
C MET A 18 -0.09 -18.24 15.63
N GLN A 19 0.81 -18.48 16.60
CA GLN A 19 0.48 -18.47 18.02
C GLN A 19 0.45 -17.03 18.51
N LYS A 20 -0.66 -16.63 19.15
CA LYS A 20 -0.91 -15.24 19.55
C LYS A 20 0.17 -14.74 20.51
N GLU A 21 0.61 -15.57 21.44
CA GLU A 21 1.61 -15.23 22.46
C GLU A 21 2.97 -14.96 21.81
N VAL A 22 3.40 -15.81 20.89
CA VAL A 22 4.65 -15.64 20.14
C VAL A 22 4.62 -14.39 19.28
N ALA A 23 3.51 -14.13 18.59
CA ALA A 23 3.33 -12.92 17.79
C ALA A 23 3.30 -11.67 18.67
N ARG A 24 2.67 -11.72 19.84
CA ARG A 24 2.64 -10.61 20.80
C ARG A 24 4.05 -10.26 21.26
N ASP A 25 4.83 -11.27 21.68
CA ASP A 25 6.22 -11.09 22.11
C ASP A 25 7.08 -10.55 20.96
N PHE A 26 6.91 -11.08 19.75
CA PHE A 26 7.59 -10.61 18.55
C PHE A 26 7.32 -9.12 18.29
N LEU A 27 6.06 -8.69 18.35
CA LEU A 27 5.69 -7.29 18.11
C LEU A 27 6.14 -6.37 19.25
N ALA A 28 6.08 -6.83 20.50
CA ALA A 28 6.60 -6.07 21.64
C ALA A 28 8.10 -5.77 21.52
N ILE A 29 8.87 -6.63 20.84
CA ILE A 29 10.31 -6.47 20.65
C ILE A 29 10.64 -5.69 19.38
N HIS A 30 9.91 -5.92 18.28
CA HIS A 30 10.33 -5.50 16.94
C HIS A 30 9.47 -4.42 16.29
N LEU A 31 8.31 -4.09 16.85
CA LEU A 31 7.52 -2.99 16.33
C LEU A 31 8.22 -1.65 16.66
N PRO A 32 8.31 -0.68 15.73
CA PRO A 32 8.95 0.59 16.04
C PRO A 32 8.22 1.31 17.18
N GLU A 33 8.98 1.99 18.04
CA GLU A 33 8.50 2.54 19.32
C GLU A 33 7.25 3.42 19.17
N ASP A 34 7.20 4.29 18.15
CA ASP A 34 6.06 5.17 17.88
C ASP A 34 4.76 4.39 17.59
N PHE A 35 4.86 3.25 16.90
CA PHE A 35 3.69 2.39 16.62
C PHE A 35 3.34 1.53 17.84
N LEU A 36 4.33 1.02 18.55
CA LEU A 36 4.11 0.25 19.77
C LEU A 36 3.37 1.08 20.83
N ALA A 37 3.73 2.36 20.97
CA ALA A 37 3.13 3.28 21.94
C ALA A 37 1.62 3.47 21.75
N ILE A 38 1.10 3.30 20.54
CA ILE A 38 -0.33 3.48 20.23
C ILE A 38 -1.12 2.17 20.14
N CYS A 39 -0.46 1.01 20.15
CA CYS A 39 -1.11 -0.29 19.99
C CYS A 39 -1.59 -0.88 21.32
N ASP A 40 -2.74 -1.57 21.28
CA ASP A 40 -3.16 -2.51 22.32
C ASP A 40 -2.75 -3.93 21.91
N LEU A 41 -1.65 -4.44 22.47
CA LEU A 41 -1.13 -5.78 22.16
C LEU A 41 -2.06 -6.93 22.60
N ASP A 42 -2.95 -6.72 23.55
CA ASP A 42 -3.88 -7.77 23.99
C ASP A 42 -5.04 -7.95 23.01
N SER A 43 -5.33 -6.93 22.20
CA SER A 43 -6.30 -6.97 21.09
C SER A 43 -5.83 -7.76 19.86
N LEU A 44 -4.57 -8.22 19.85
CA LEU A 44 -3.95 -8.89 18.71
C LEU A 44 -4.83 -10.02 18.14
N LYS A 45 -5.11 -9.91 16.84
CA LYS A 45 -5.97 -10.84 16.10
C LYS A 45 -5.34 -11.23 14.76
N LEU A 46 -5.22 -12.53 14.53
CA LEU A 46 -4.73 -13.06 13.26
C LEU A 46 -5.80 -12.86 12.17
N GLU A 47 -5.41 -12.21 11.08
CA GLU A 47 -6.28 -11.99 9.93
C GLU A 47 -6.17 -13.14 8.92
N SER A 48 -7.28 -13.50 8.29
CA SER A 48 -7.34 -14.61 7.34
C SER A 48 -6.47 -14.34 6.10
N GLY A 49 -5.44 -15.17 5.90
CA GLY A 49 -4.42 -15.04 4.85
C GLY A 49 -4.86 -15.32 3.41
N SER A 50 -6.11 -15.06 3.02
CA SER A 50 -6.50 -14.96 1.60
C SER A 50 -6.01 -13.64 0.98
N PHE A 51 -4.80 -13.24 1.37
CA PHE A 51 -4.21 -11.90 1.36
C PHE A 51 -3.73 -11.45 -0.03
N VAL A 52 -3.81 -12.35 -1.01
CA VAL A 52 -2.89 -12.33 -2.12
C VAL A 52 -3.69 -12.65 -3.37
N GLU A 53 -3.79 -11.66 -4.28
CA GLU A 53 -4.27 -11.85 -5.65
C GLU A 53 -3.79 -13.22 -6.15
N ASP A 54 -4.61 -13.95 -6.91
CA ASP A 54 -4.29 -15.32 -7.35
C ASP A 54 -2.84 -15.46 -7.91
N ASN A 55 -2.26 -14.37 -8.42
CA ASN A 55 -0.91 -14.27 -8.98
C ASN A 55 0.24 -14.09 -7.97
N LEU A 56 -0.01 -13.62 -6.75
CA LEU A 56 1.03 -13.40 -5.73
C LEU A 56 1.15 -14.61 -4.77
N ARG A 57 0.23 -15.60 -4.85
CA ARG A 57 0.12 -16.79 -3.97
C ARG A 57 1.32 -17.75 -3.96
N SER A 58 2.38 -17.46 -4.70
CA SER A 58 3.46 -18.42 -4.95
C SER A 58 4.54 -18.46 -3.85
N ARG A 59 4.51 -17.58 -2.84
CA ARG A 59 5.46 -17.62 -1.71
C ARG A 59 4.71 -17.42 -0.39
N TYR A 60 4.79 -18.44 0.46
CA TYR A 60 3.95 -18.64 1.63
C TYR A 60 4.70 -18.23 2.90
N SER A 61 4.56 -16.97 3.33
CA SER A 61 4.94 -16.57 4.70
C SER A 61 4.31 -15.27 5.21
N ASP A 62 3.38 -14.66 4.48
CA ASP A 62 2.74 -13.42 4.93
C ASP A 62 1.80 -13.70 6.11
N ILE A 63 2.19 -13.22 7.29
CA ILE A 63 1.32 -13.19 8.47
C ILE A 63 0.84 -11.77 8.66
N LEU A 64 -0.49 -11.61 8.73
CA LEU A 64 -1.14 -10.34 8.96
C LEU A 64 -1.86 -10.39 10.30
N TYR A 65 -1.44 -9.54 11.22
CA TYR A 65 -2.14 -9.32 12.48
C TYR A 65 -2.81 -7.96 12.48
N SER A 66 -4.03 -7.88 13.02
CA SER A 66 -4.69 -6.63 13.35
C SER A 66 -4.61 -6.34 14.85
N LEU A 67 -4.43 -5.07 15.18
CA LEU A 67 -4.40 -4.54 16.54
C LEU A 67 -5.31 -3.31 16.62
N HIS A 68 -6.03 -3.15 17.72
CA HIS A 68 -6.66 -1.88 18.05
C HIS A 68 -5.60 -0.86 18.47
N THR A 69 -5.95 0.43 18.31
CA THR A 69 -5.15 1.54 18.81
C THR A 69 -5.87 2.26 19.94
N GLN A 70 -5.10 2.97 20.77
CA GLN A 70 -5.63 3.77 21.88
C GLN A 70 -6.50 4.96 21.43
N HIS A 71 -6.53 5.26 20.13
CA HIS A 71 -7.25 6.40 19.55
C HIS A 71 -8.53 6.00 18.77
N GLY A 72 -8.98 4.74 18.88
CA GLY A 72 -10.20 4.24 18.23
C GLY A 72 -9.93 3.05 17.32
N PRO A 73 -10.83 2.73 16.37
CA PRO A 73 -10.64 1.63 15.42
C PRO A 73 -9.61 2.00 14.33
N GLY A 74 -8.43 2.48 14.72
CA GLY A 74 -7.25 2.52 13.88
C GLY A 74 -6.60 1.16 13.97
N TYR A 75 -6.68 0.36 12.91
CA TYR A 75 -6.01 -0.94 12.89
C TYR A 75 -4.54 -0.70 12.56
N VAL A 76 -3.64 -1.12 13.45
CA VAL A 76 -2.26 -1.36 13.06
C VAL A 76 -2.19 -2.78 12.54
N TYR A 77 -1.83 -2.90 11.27
CA TYR A 77 -1.58 -4.19 10.66
C TYR A 77 -0.09 -4.49 10.71
N ALA A 78 0.32 -5.51 11.45
CA ALA A 78 1.68 -6.02 11.37
C ALA A 78 1.73 -7.07 10.26
N LEU A 79 2.42 -6.72 9.17
CA LEU A 79 2.68 -7.62 8.05
C LEU A 79 4.08 -8.19 8.22
N ILE A 80 4.16 -9.47 8.57
CA ILE A 80 5.43 -10.14 8.82
C ILE A 80 5.75 -11.05 7.64
N GLU A 81 6.87 -10.79 6.99
CA GLU A 81 7.35 -11.57 5.84
C GLU A 81 8.67 -12.26 6.18
N HIS A 82 8.78 -13.54 5.82
CA HIS A 82 9.96 -14.36 6.09
C HIS A 82 10.83 -14.51 4.85
N GLN A 83 12.14 -14.29 4.98
CA GLN A 83 13.08 -14.52 3.89
C GLN A 83 14.35 -15.25 4.36
N SER A 84 14.63 -16.38 3.73
CA SER A 84 15.89 -17.13 3.87
C SER A 84 16.93 -16.78 2.80
N LYS A 85 16.57 -15.93 1.84
CA LYS A 85 17.45 -15.39 0.79
C LYS A 85 17.19 -13.91 0.61
N SER A 86 18.24 -13.15 0.31
CA SER A 86 18.10 -11.73 0.00
C SER A 86 17.31 -11.52 -1.30
N ASP A 87 16.50 -10.47 -1.34
CA ASP A 87 15.70 -10.09 -2.51
C ASP A 87 15.78 -8.58 -2.70
N ARG A 88 16.33 -8.16 -3.85
CA ARG A 88 16.55 -6.76 -4.20
C ARG A 88 15.26 -5.94 -4.25
N LEU A 89 14.12 -6.59 -4.53
CA LEU A 89 12.82 -5.92 -4.66
C LEU A 89 11.95 -6.04 -3.41
N MET A 90 12.52 -6.49 -2.28
CA MET A 90 11.75 -6.78 -1.06
C MET A 90 10.96 -5.59 -0.54
N ALA A 91 11.53 -4.38 -0.53
CA ALA A 91 10.81 -3.19 -0.06
C ALA A 91 9.55 -2.90 -0.89
N PHE A 92 9.62 -3.06 -2.21
CA PHE A 92 8.45 -2.89 -3.08
C PHE A 92 7.41 -3.99 -2.87
N ARG A 93 7.85 -5.24 -2.61
CA ARG A 93 6.94 -6.33 -2.26
C ARG A 93 6.17 -6.02 -0.98
N LEU A 94 6.87 -5.62 0.08
CA LEU A 94 6.26 -5.23 1.36
C LEU A 94 5.26 -4.08 1.20
N MET A 95 5.55 -3.10 0.34
CA MET A 95 4.59 -2.02 0.05
C MET A 95 3.34 -2.51 -0.68
N ARG A 96 3.48 -3.42 -1.66
CA ARG A 96 2.31 -4.01 -2.35
C ARG A 96 1.41 -4.74 -1.37
N TYR A 97 2.01 -5.49 -0.45
CA TYR A 97 1.32 -6.19 0.62
C TYR A 97 0.63 -5.21 1.58
N ALA A 98 1.29 -4.11 1.96
CA ALA A 98 0.67 -3.07 2.78
C ALA A 98 -0.55 -2.44 2.10
N ILE A 99 -0.45 -2.09 0.81
CA ILE A 99 -1.56 -1.53 0.03
C ILE A 99 -2.71 -2.54 -0.11
N ALA A 100 -2.42 -3.83 -0.26
CA ALA A 100 -3.46 -4.86 -0.29
C ALA A 100 -4.21 -4.99 1.05
N ALA A 101 -3.49 -4.92 2.18
CA ALA A 101 -4.11 -4.89 3.51
C ALA A 101 -5.00 -3.65 3.69
N MET A 102 -4.52 -2.49 3.25
CA MET A 102 -5.27 -1.23 3.23
C MET A 102 -6.55 -1.34 2.40
N GLN A 103 -6.48 -1.90 1.19
CA GLN A 103 -7.65 -2.09 0.34
C GLN A 103 -8.70 -3.01 0.99
N ARG A 104 -8.26 -4.14 1.59
CA ARG A 104 -9.17 -5.05 2.31
C ARG A 104 -9.87 -4.36 3.48
N HIS A 105 -9.18 -3.46 4.17
CA HIS A 105 -9.79 -2.68 5.24
C HIS A 105 -10.93 -1.79 4.69
N LEU A 106 -10.73 -1.13 3.54
CA LEU A 106 -11.80 -0.39 2.88
C LEU A 106 -12.95 -1.31 2.42
N ASP A 107 -12.62 -2.47 1.84
CA ASP A 107 -13.61 -3.47 1.37
C ASP A 107 -14.47 -4.04 2.51
N ALA A 108 -13.95 -4.02 3.75
CA ALA A 108 -14.70 -4.41 4.94
C ALA A 108 -15.71 -3.35 5.43
N GLY A 109 -15.81 -2.22 4.71
CA GLY A 109 -16.77 -1.14 4.98
C GLY A 109 -16.20 0.02 5.80
N HIS A 110 -14.88 0.08 5.99
CA HIS A 110 -14.23 1.22 6.63
C HIS A 110 -14.04 2.36 5.62
N ASP A 111 -14.08 3.60 6.11
CA ASP A 111 -14.00 4.83 5.31
C ASP A 111 -12.62 5.52 5.38
N THR A 112 -11.72 5.04 6.24
CA THR A 112 -10.35 5.53 6.39
C THR A 112 -9.32 4.43 6.17
N LEU A 113 -8.10 4.79 5.80
CA LEU A 113 -7.00 3.83 5.67
C LEU A 113 -6.44 3.42 7.05
N PRO A 114 -6.04 2.15 7.24
CA PRO A 114 -5.32 1.72 8.43
C PRO A 114 -3.82 1.99 8.31
N LEU A 115 -3.11 1.98 9.44
CA LEU A 115 -1.65 1.94 9.44
C LEU A 115 -1.19 0.51 9.22
N VAL A 116 -0.36 0.26 8.22
CA VAL A 116 0.22 -1.07 7.97
C VAL A 116 1.73 -0.97 8.14
N VAL A 117 2.29 -1.76 9.05
CA VAL A 117 3.72 -1.80 9.38
C VAL A 117 4.31 -3.10 8.83
N PRO A 118 5.06 -3.05 7.72
CA PRO A 118 5.77 -4.20 7.20
C PRO A 118 7.01 -4.50 8.04
N ILE A 119 7.19 -5.75 8.42
CA ILE A 119 8.35 -6.26 9.15
C ILE A 119 8.95 -7.41 8.34
N LEU A 120 10.21 -7.25 7.95
CA LEU A 120 10.97 -8.31 7.31
C LEU A 120 11.71 -9.14 8.36
N PHE A 121 11.34 -10.41 8.50
CA PHE A 121 12.12 -11.39 9.24
C PHE A 121 13.12 -12.08 8.29
N TYR A 122 14.40 -11.75 8.43
CA TYR A 122 15.46 -12.27 7.57
C TYR A 122 16.48 -13.10 8.35
N HIS A 123 16.78 -14.30 7.85
CA HIS A 123 17.79 -15.20 8.43
C HIS A 123 18.72 -15.83 7.37
N GLY A 124 18.86 -15.18 6.21
CA GLY A 124 19.67 -15.71 5.10
C GLY A 124 21.19 -15.62 5.34
N PRO A 125 21.97 -16.30 4.48
CA PRO A 125 23.43 -16.39 4.63
C PRO A 125 24.17 -15.09 4.30
N GLU A 126 23.56 -14.19 3.51
CA GLU A 126 24.14 -12.89 3.22
C GLU A 126 23.88 -11.95 4.40
N SER A 127 24.94 -11.48 5.06
CA SER A 127 24.83 -10.67 6.28
C SER A 127 25.84 -9.52 6.25
N PRO A 128 25.43 -8.28 6.61
CA PRO A 128 24.06 -7.86 6.94
C PRO A 128 23.14 -7.87 5.71
N TRP A 129 21.83 -7.66 5.92
CA TRP A 129 20.86 -7.53 4.81
C TRP A 129 21.34 -6.45 3.81
N PRO A 130 21.46 -6.75 2.50
CA PRO A 130 22.21 -5.90 1.56
C PRO A 130 21.38 -4.82 0.87
N TYR A 131 20.05 -4.82 1.01
CA TYR A 131 19.15 -3.97 0.21
C TYR A 131 18.37 -2.98 1.09
N SER A 132 17.98 -1.83 0.51
CA SER A 132 17.15 -0.88 1.26
C SER A 132 15.75 -1.45 1.50
N LEU A 133 15.22 -1.26 2.71
CA LEU A 133 13.81 -1.51 3.05
C LEU A 133 12.90 -0.29 2.82
N ASN A 134 13.46 0.83 2.36
CA ASN A 134 12.68 1.97 1.91
C ASN A 134 12.48 1.88 0.40
N TRP A 135 11.24 1.62 -0.03
CA TRP A 135 10.90 1.43 -1.44
C TRP A 135 11.20 2.65 -2.33
N HIS A 136 11.24 3.87 -1.77
CA HIS A 136 11.64 5.08 -2.51
C HIS A 136 13.09 5.00 -3.02
N ASN A 137 13.97 4.31 -2.29
CA ASN A 137 15.37 4.12 -2.69
C ASN A 137 15.52 3.14 -3.88
N MET A 138 14.42 2.52 -4.32
CA MET A 138 14.42 1.65 -5.49
C MET A 138 14.23 2.40 -6.81
N PHE A 139 13.85 3.68 -6.77
CA PHE A 139 13.75 4.52 -7.95
C PHE A 139 15.12 5.03 -8.39
N VAL A 140 15.27 5.31 -9.70
CA VAL A 140 16.48 5.93 -10.26
C VAL A 140 16.76 7.30 -9.60
N LYS A 141 15.70 8.03 -9.20
CA LYS A 141 15.78 9.32 -8.49
C LYS A 141 14.94 9.27 -7.20
N PRO A 142 15.49 8.82 -6.07
CA PRO A 142 14.74 8.63 -4.83
C PRO A 142 14.03 9.89 -4.31
N ASP A 143 14.65 11.06 -4.42
CA ASP A 143 14.05 12.30 -3.91
C ASP A 143 12.84 12.75 -4.74
N MET A 144 12.87 12.52 -6.06
CA MET A 144 11.69 12.74 -6.91
C MET A 144 10.56 11.77 -6.56
N ALA A 145 10.89 10.51 -6.22
CA ALA A 145 9.89 9.54 -5.79
C ALA A 145 9.24 9.95 -4.46
N LYS A 146 10.03 10.38 -3.47
CA LYS A 146 9.50 10.91 -2.20
C LYS A 146 8.59 12.11 -2.42
N ALA A 147 9.01 13.05 -3.27
CA ALA A 147 8.18 14.21 -3.62
C ALA A 147 6.85 13.76 -4.24
N LEU A 148 6.87 12.80 -5.17
CA LEU A 148 5.68 12.31 -5.86
C LEU A 148 4.71 11.51 -4.97
N TYR A 149 5.23 10.67 -4.06
CA TYR A 149 4.42 9.71 -3.29
C TYR A 149 4.15 10.12 -1.84
N SER A 150 4.67 11.26 -1.40
CA SER A 150 4.43 11.80 -0.04
C SER A 150 3.75 13.17 -0.04
N HIS A 151 3.30 13.66 -1.20
CA HIS A 151 2.55 14.92 -1.33
C HIS A 151 1.25 14.68 -2.10
N GLU A 152 0.41 15.71 -2.18
CA GLU A 152 -0.80 15.70 -2.99
C GLU A 152 -0.51 15.34 -4.44
N PHE A 153 -1.36 14.49 -5.02
CA PHE A 153 -1.30 14.21 -6.44
C PHE A 153 -1.74 15.43 -7.26
N ALA A 154 -1.21 15.54 -8.49
CA ALA A 154 -1.63 16.57 -9.41
C ALA A 154 -3.13 16.45 -9.71
N LEU A 155 -3.90 17.48 -9.37
CA LEU A 155 -5.32 17.59 -9.67
C LEU A 155 -5.51 18.52 -10.88
N VAL A 156 -6.16 18.01 -11.93
CA VAL A 156 -6.65 18.84 -13.05
C VAL A 156 -8.13 19.10 -12.82
N ASP A 157 -8.44 20.20 -12.11
CA ASP A 157 -9.81 20.60 -11.80
C ASP A 157 -10.38 21.54 -12.87
N LEU A 158 -11.16 20.97 -13.79
CA LEU A 158 -11.81 21.73 -14.85
C LEU A 158 -13.00 22.56 -14.34
N THR A 159 -13.51 22.29 -13.13
CA THR A 159 -14.68 22.99 -12.59
C THR A 159 -14.38 24.43 -12.23
N THR A 160 -13.13 24.72 -11.86
CA THR A 160 -12.66 26.05 -11.49
C THR A 160 -11.92 26.76 -12.63
N MET A 161 -11.51 26.03 -13.67
CA MET A 161 -10.67 26.58 -14.73
C MET A 161 -11.49 27.31 -15.80
N PRO A 162 -11.20 28.59 -16.11
CA PRO A 162 -11.92 29.34 -17.15
C PRO A 162 -11.75 28.76 -18.57
N ASP A 163 -12.78 28.83 -19.41
CA ASP A 163 -12.74 28.25 -20.77
C ASP A 163 -11.66 28.88 -21.66
N ASN A 164 -11.43 30.19 -21.50
CA ASN A 164 -10.38 30.89 -22.23
C ASN A 164 -8.96 30.42 -21.86
N GLN A 165 -8.77 29.86 -20.66
CA GLN A 165 -7.54 29.20 -20.27
C GLN A 165 -7.46 27.81 -20.92
N LEU A 166 -8.55 27.04 -20.88
CA LEU A 166 -8.63 25.72 -21.51
C LEU A 166 -8.35 25.79 -23.01
N LEU A 167 -8.87 26.80 -23.72
CA LEU A 167 -8.59 27.02 -25.16
C LEU A 167 -7.09 27.12 -25.49
N GLN A 168 -6.23 27.46 -24.51
CA GLN A 168 -4.78 27.56 -24.70
C GLN A 168 -4.06 26.21 -24.53
N HIS A 169 -4.75 25.17 -24.05
CA HIS A 169 -4.18 23.85 -23.75
C HIS A 169 -3.92 23.00 -25.02
N ARG A 170 -3.83 23.63 -26.19
CA ARG A 170 -3.47 23.00 -27.47
C ARG A 170 -4.42 21.83 -27.78
N ARG A 171 -3.88 20.63 -28.02
CA ARG A 171 -4.63 19.45 -28.50
C ARG A 171 -5.57 18.84 -27.45
N ILE A 172 -5.35 19.10 -26.15
CA ILE A 172 -6.21 18.52 -25.09
C ILE A 172 -7.43 19.41 -24.78
N ALA A 173 -7.40 20.67 -25.21
CA ALA A 173 -8.41 21.67 -24.89
C ALA A 173 -9.84 21.26 -25.30
N MET A 174 -10.00 20.59 -26.44
CA MET A 174 -11.31 20.06 -26.86
C MET A 174 -11.84 19.01 -25.87
N LEU A 175 -10.99 18.10 -25.39
CA LEU A 175 -11.38 17.11 -24.38
C LEU A 175 -11.77 17.81 -23.08
N GLU A 176 -10.98 18.79 -22.64
CA GLU A 176 -11.22 19.51 -21.38
C GLU A 176 -12.53 20.30 -21.41
N LEU A 177 -12.80 21.05 -22.50
CA LEU A 177 -14.06 21.77 -22.67
C LEU A 177 -15.24 20.81 -22.75
N LEU A 178 -15.15 19.74 -23.54
CA LEU A 178 -16.22 18.75 -23.61
C LEU A 178 -16.51 18.12 -22.24
N GLN A 179 -15.48 17.73 -21.49
CA GLN A 179 -15.64 17.12 -20.18
C GLN A 179 -16.17 18.10 -19.14
N LYS A 180 -15.73 19.36 -19.17
CA LYS A 180 -16.22 20.42 -18.27
C LYS A 180 -17.73 20.65 -18.42
N HIS A 181 -18.21 20.62 -19.66
CA HIS A 181 -19.59 20.97 -20.00
C HIS A 181 -20.48 19.75 -20.25
N ILE A 182 -20.01 18.51 -20.04
CA ILE A 182 -20.73 17.26 -20.37
C ILE A 182 -22.11 17.12 -19.68
N ARG A 183 -22.33 17.83 -18.57
CA ARG A 183 -23.60 17.83 -17.82
C ARG A 183 -24.51 19.01 -18.16
N GLN A 184 -24.07 19.95 -19.00
CA GLN A 184 -24.93 21.03 -19.47
C GLN A 184 -25.93 20.49 -20.48
N ARG A 185 -27.21 20.79 -20.27
CA ARG A 185 -28.31 20.31 -21.13
C ARG A 185 -28.31 20.98 -22.50
N ASP A 186 -27.72 22.17 -22.59
CA ASP A 186 -27.61 22.93 -23.82
C ASP A 186 -26.15 23.05 -24.26
N LEU A 187 -25.77 22.22 -25.23
CA LEU A 187 -24.43 22.20 -25.81
C LEU A 187 -24.21 23.33 -26.84
N SER A 188 -25.23 24.16 -27.13
CA SER A 188 -25.08 25.27 -28.08
C SER A 188 -24.09 26.33 -27.58
N GLU A 189 -23.94 26.49 -26.26
CA GLU A 189 -22.95 27.36 -25.63
C GLU A 189 -21.49 26.89 -25.86
N LEU A 190 -21.27 25.63 -26.26
CA LEU A 190 -19.95 25.11 -26.61
C LEU A 190 -19.58 25.34 -28.09
N LEU A 191 -20.54 25.65 -28.96
CA LEU A 191 -20.28 25.80 -30.40
C LEU A 191 -19.37 27.00 -30.68
N ASP A 192 -19.54 28.09 -29.94
CA ASP A 192 -18.73 29.31 -30.08
C ASP A 192 -17.27 29.10 -29.66
N PRO A 193 -16.95 28.52 -28.49
CA PRO A 193 -15.58 28.15 -28.13
C PRO A 193 -14.96 27.10 -29.06
N LEU A 194 -15.73 26.08 -29.48
CA LEU A 194 -15.22 24.98 -30.29
C LEU A 194 -14.95 25.37 -31.75
N SER A 195 -15.64 26.37 -32.27
CA SER A 195 -15.42 26.91 -33.63
C SER A 195 -14.05 27.58 -33.82
N ARG A 196 -13.30 27.79 -32.73
CA ARG A 196 -11.97 28.43 -32.73
C ARG A 196 -10.79 27.44 -32.77
N PHE A 197 -11.08 26.14 -32.86
CA PHE A 197 -10.07 25.09 -33.05
C PHE A 197 -9.83 24.74 -34.52
#